data_AF-A0A6N9YJF1-F1
#
_entry.id   AF-A0A6N9YJF1-F1
#
_cell.length_a   1.000
_cell.length_b   1.000
_cell.length_c   1.000
_cell.angle_alpha   90.00
_cell.angle_beta   90.00
_cell.angle_gamma   90.00
#
_symmetry.space_group_name_H-M   'P 1'
#
loop_
_entity.id
_entity.type
_entity.pdbx_description
1 polymer ?
#
loop_
_entity_poly.entity_id
_entity_poly.type
_entity_poly.pdbx_seq_one_letter_code
_entity_poly.pdbx_strand_id
1 'polypeptide(L)'
;MHNRSRTFGRVAALDAHRPAFCRPTEFEIAAGWVHGVLPMSPPPETPLSPRAALEAAILPTVVAGHCMVSFSGGRDSSAVLALATHLARREGVPLPVPVTEVFHGVESTDEARWQRLVIEHLGIRDWIRLPVDRDGDLVGDAAAASLLRRGLLSLPALHTKDALLSAARGGTMLTGEGGDEVLGARRITPLTLMLRMRRPLSRRLVRACAMSGAPAPVRRAVVRSELRRTGDRAWMNPEAARTHRKLLAADEAAEPLPWHQAVWWLKHRRAVHLGLRDYALIAAEHDVDLRHPLLDDGFLAALAHSGGRWGFAGRTALMRILFADLLPDELLRRSSKASFDRAYMSDATREFARSWDGLGVDPTLVDVATLRAGWLSDRPAAVTGLLLQSAWLATRTETVPGRPR
;
A
#
# COMPACT_ATOMS: atom_id res chain seq x y z
N MET A 1 34.17 -0.59 -27.79
CA MET A 1 33.41 -0.22 -26.57
C MET A 1 32.42 0.87 -26.95
N HIS A 2 31.17 0.50 -27.23
CA HIS A 2 30.07 1.42 -27.56
C HIS A 2 28.85 0.94 -26.78
N ASN A 3 28.40 1.79 -25.86
CA ASN A 3 27.34 1.51 -24.91
C ASN A 3 25.99 1.62 -25.63
N ARG A 4 25.33 0.48 -25.88
CA ARG A 4 23.98 0.43 -26.47
C ARG A 4 22.95 0.67 -25.38
N SER A 5 22.75 1.94 -25.01
CA SER A 5 21.49 2.38 -24.40
C SER A 5 20.48 2.57 -25.53
N ARG A 6 19.68 1.54 -25.81
CA ARG A 6 18.65 1.55 -26.87
C ARG A 6 17.25 1.47 -26.26
N THR A 7 16.54 2.59 -26.40
CA THR A 7 15.10 2.73 -26.67
C THR A 7 14.07 2.27 -25.61
N PHE A 8 13.84 3.13 -24.61
CA PHE A 8 12.54 3.32 -23.94
C PHE A 8 11.86 4.66 -24.31
N GLY A 9 12.18 5.21 -25.48
CA GLY A 9 11.69 6.52 -25.92
C GLY A 9 11.04 6.49 -27.29
N ARG A 10 9.72 6.23 -27.36
CA ARG A 10 8.75 6.83 -28.31
C ARG A 10 7.41 6.08 -28.28
N VAL A 11 6.57 6.39 -27.29
CA VAL A 11 5.09 6.21 -27.35
C VAL A 11 4.39 7.54 -26.99
N ALA A 12 5.09 8.67 -27.03
CA ALA A 12 4.66 9.94 -26.43
C ALA A 12 4.14 10.98 -27.45
N ALA A 13 3.22 10.62 -28.34
CA ALA A 13 2.67 11.60 -29.31
C ALA A 13 1.14 11.57 -29.51
N LEU A 14 0.39 10.97 -28.60
CA LEU A 14 -1.08 11.12 -28.53
C LEU A 14 -1.45 11.36 -27.05
N ASP A 15 -2.20 12.44 -26.78
CA ASP A 15 -2.66 12.94 -25.46
C ASP A 15 -1.68 13.78 -24.61
N ALA A 16 -1.35 15.00 -25.07
CA ALA A 16 -0.64 16.01 -24.28
C ALA A 16 -1.44 16.62 -23.10
N HIS A 17 -2.68 16.19 -22.87
CA HIS A 17 -3.56 16.71 -21.81
C HIS A 17 -4.00 15.69 -20.76
N ARG A 18 -3.60 14.42 -20.89
CA ARG A 18 -3.84 13.45 -19.82
C ARG A 18 -2.71 13.49 -18.81
N PRO A 19 -2.99 13.64 -17.51
CA PRO A 19 -1.96 13.49 -16.49
C PRO A 19 -1.29 12.13 -16.63
N ALA A 20 0.02 12.13 -16.89
CA ALA A 20 0.76 10.90 -17.14
C ALA A 20 0.97 10.11 -15.83
N PHE A 21 0.88 8.78 -15.92
CA PHE A 21 1.27 7.88 -14.84
C PHE A 21 2.76 8.03 -14.49
N CYS A 22 3.09 7.81 -13.22
CA CYS A 22 4.48 7.83 -12.77
C CYS A 22 5.17 6.53 -13.14
N ARG A 23 6.29 6.61 -13.85
CA ARG A 23 7.06 5.42 -14.25
C ARG A 23 8.18 5.16 -13.25
N PRO A 24 8.30 3.93 -12.71
CA PRO A 24 9.45 3.56 -11.91
C PRO A 24 10.71 3.52 -12.78
N THR A 25 11.85 3.89 -12.20
CA THR A 25 13.17 3.73 -12.82
C THR A 25 13.57 2.26 -12.87
N GLU A 26 14.56 1.90 -13.70
CA GLU A 26 15.08 0.53 -13.78
C GLU A 26 15.53 0.00 -12.41
N PHE A 27 16.17 0.86 -11.60
CA PHE A 27 16.57 0.49 -10.25
C PHE A 27 15.38 0.26 -9.31
N GLU A 28 14.32 1.07 -9.40
CA GLU A 28 13.10 0.88 -8.59
C GLU A 28 12.32 -0.36 -9.01
N ILE A 29 12.31 -0.68 -10.30
CA ILE A 29 11.78 -1.94 -10.83
C ILE A 29 12.57 -3.10 -10.21
N ALA A 30 13.89 -3.12 -10.36
CA ALA A 30 14.76 -4.17 -9.82
C ALA A 30 14.65 -4.33 -8.30
N ALA A 31 14.56 -3.20 -7.59
CA ALA A 31 14.40 -3.15 -6.15
C ALA A 31 12.98 -3.49 -5.69
N GLY A 32 11.97 -3.46 -6.57
CA GLY A 32 10.56 -3.59 -6.19
C GLY A 32 10.15 -2.55 -5.14
N TRP A 33 10.71 -1.33 -5.21
CA TRP A 33 10.51 -0.28 -4.22
C TRP A 33 10.89 1.11 -4.76
N VAL A 34 10.09 2.11 -4.41
CA VAL A 34 10.34 3.53 -4.73
C VAL A 34 10.98 4.21 -3.51
N HIS A 35 12.27 4.54 -3.61
CA HIS A 35 13.00 5.20 -2.52
C HIS A 35 12.74 6.71 -2.48
N GLY A 36 13.01 7.28 -1.31
CA GLY A 36 13.10 8.71 -1.08
C GLY A 36 11.89 9.33 -0.41
N VAL A 37 12.11 10.57 0.03
CA VAL A 37 11.14 11.42 0.72
C VAL A 37 11.10 12.77 -0.01
N LEU A 38 9.91 13.23 -0.31
CA LEU A 38 9.64 14.54 -0.89
C LEU A 38 9.88 15.65 0.14
N PRO A 39 10.13 16.89 -0.29
CA PRO A 39 10.20 18.03 0.62
C PRO A 39 8.95 18.11 1.51
N MET A 40 9.16 18.26 2.81
CA MET A 40 8.06 18.30 3.79
C MET A 40 7.58 19.73 3.98
N SER A 41 6.32 19.99 3.61
CA SER A 41 5.62 21.22 3.99
C SER A 41 5.14 21.11 5.45
N PRO A 42 4.89 22.21 6.17
CA PRO A 42 4.23 22.13 7.47
C PRO A 42 2.80 21.57 7.35
N PRO A 43 2.27 20.86 8.36
CA PRO A 43 0.87 20.49 8.39
C PRO A 43 -0.03 21.73 8.44
N PRO A 44 -1.20 21.72 7.80
CA PRO A 44 -2.17 22.79 7.96
C PRO A 44 -2.62 22.87 9.43
N GLU A 45 -2.96 24.08 9.89
CA GLU A 45 -3.62 24.24 11.17
C GLU A 45 -5.05 23.72 11.10
N THR A 46 -5.49 23.04 12.16
CA THR A 46 -6.87 22.56 12.25
C THR A 46 -7.33 22.57 13.70
N PRO A 47 -8.51 23.15 13.99
CA PRO A 47 -9.10 23.11 15.33
C PRO A 47 -9.83 21.79 15.62
N LEU A 48 -9.97 20.91 14.61
CA LEU A 48 -10.76 19.69 14.74
C LEU A 48 -10.03 18.63 15.57
N SER A 49 -10.82 17.84 16.30
CA SER A 49 -10.31 16.57 16.85
C SER A 49 -9.99 15.60 15.70
N PRO A 50 -9.11 14.60 15.91
CA PRO A 50 -8.81 13.61 14.87
C PRO A 50 -10.06 12.91 14.33
N ARG A 51 -11.01 12.58 15.21
CA ARG A 51 -12.28 11.96 14.82
C ARG A 51 -13.14 12.91 13.98
N ALA A 52 -13.29 14.16 14.40
CA ALA A 52 -14.06 15.16 13.66
C ALA A 52 -13.44 15.48 12.29
N ALA A 53 -12.10 15.52 12.20
CA ALA A 53 -11.40 15.71 10.93
C ALA A 53 -11.60 14.52 9.98
N LEU A 54 -11.56 13.28 10.49
CA LEU A 54 -11.86 12.09 9.70
C LEU A 54 -13.33 12.07 9.24
N GLU A 55 -14.25 12.49 10.11
CA GLU A 55 -15.66 12.67 9.72
C GLU A 55 -15.81 13.69 8.60
N ALA A 56 -15.13 14.84 8.70
CA ALA A 56 -15.16 15.88 7.68
C ALA A 56 -14.58 15.40 6.33
N ALA A 57 -13.59 14.51 6.35
CA ALA A 57 -13.04 13.91 5.13
C ALA A 57 -13.99 12.91 4.46
N ILE A 58 -14.87 12.25 5.22
CA ILE A 58 -15.79 11.21 4.73
C ILE A 58 -17.18 11.78 4.38
N LEU A 59 -17.65 12.76 5.17
CA LEU A 59 -19.03 13.26 5.10
C LEU A 59 -19.47 13.72 3.71
N PRO A 60 -18.68 14.49 2.93
CA PRO A 60 -19.09 14.94 1.60
C PRO A 60 -19.42 13.77 0.67
N THR A 61 -18.65 12.68 0.80
CA THR A 61 -18.86 11.46 0.02
C THR A 61 -20.16 10.75 0.41
N VAL A 62 -20.42 10.64 1.72
CA VAL A 62 -21.60 9.95 2.25
C VAL A 62 -22.88 10.69 1.87
N VAL A 63 -22.90 12.02 2.01
CA VAL A 63 -24.08 12.85 1.70
C VAL A 63 -24.42 12.86 0.21
N ALA A 64 -23.44 12.66 -0.68
CA ALA A 64 -23.68 12.54 -2.11
C ALA A 64 -24.50 11.28 -2.51
N GLY A 65 -24.63 10.29 -1.61
CA GLY A 65 -25.58 9.17 -1.73
C GLY A 65 -25.09 7.94 -2.51
N HIS A 66 -23.99 8.02 -3.25
CA HIS A 66 -23.38 6.87 -3.97
C HIS A 66 -21.98 6.55 -3.42
N CYS A 67 -21.93 6.21 -2.12
CA CYS A 67 -20.70 5.92 -1.39
C CYS A 67 -20.43 4.41 -1.36
N MET A 68 -19.31 3.98 -1.93
CA MET A 68 -18.78 2.63 -1.80
C MET A 68 -17.55 2.61 -0.89
N VAL A 69 -17.28 1.47 -0.27
CA VAL A 69 -16.08 1.28 0.56
C VAL A 69 -15.36 0.00 0.15
N SER A 70 -14.10 0.13 -0.31
CA SER A 70 -13.22 -1.02 -0.53
C SER A 70 -12.94 -1.70 0.81
N PHE A 71 -13.56 -2.85 1.03
CA PHE A 71 -13.69 -3.51 2.31
C PHE A 71 -13.04 -4.89 2.30
N SER A 72 -11.92 -5.05 3.02
CA SER A 72 -11.19 -6.32 3.08
C SER A 72 -11.52 -7.16 4.33
N GLY A 73 -12.18 -6.59 5.33
CA GLY A 73 -12.29 -7.17 6.68
C GLY A 73 -11.15 -6.77 7.62
N GLY A 74 -10.14 -6.05 7.11
CA GLY A 74 -9.05 -5.50 7.90
C GLY A 74 -9.52 -4.36 8.81
N ARG A 75 -8.75 -4.07 9.86
CA ARG A 75 -9.09 -3.01 10.84
C ARG A 75 -9.34 -1.66 10.18
N ASP A 76 -8.53 -1.29 9.19
CA ASP A 76 -8.53 0.04 8.61
C ASP A 76 -9.74 0.26 7.70
N SER A 77 -9.99 -0.67 6.77
CA SER A 77 -11.20 -0.64 5.93
C SER A 77 -12.47 -0.76 6.77
N SER A 78 -12.44 -1.53 7.86
CA SER A 78 -13.57 -1.63 8.79
C SER A 78 -13.84 -0.33 9.53
N ALA A 79 -12.80 0.40 9.93
CA ALA A 79 -12.93 1.70 10.58
C ALA A 79 -13.54 2.74 9.64
N VAL A 80 -13.09 2.78 8.38
CA VAL A 80 -13.66 3.65 7.35
C VAL A 80 -15.13 3.29 7.08
N LEU A 81 -15.43 1.99 6.91
CA LEU A 81 -16.82 1.53 6.69
C LEU A 81 -17.74 1.87 7.87
N ALA A 82 -17.29 1.62 9.10
CA ALA A 82 -18.07 1.90 10.30
C ALA A 82 -18.34 3.40 10.46
N LEU A 83 -17.35 4.25 10.20
CA LEU A 83 -17.51 5.68 10.28
C LEU A 83 -18.44 6.22 9.18
N ALA A 84 -18.28 5.76 7.93
CA ALA A 84 -19.18 6.12 6.84
C ALA A 84 -20.63 5.68 7.14
N THR A 85 -20.82 4.49 7.70
CA THR A 85 -22.14 3.99 8.13
C THR A 85 -22.75 4.83 9.24
N HIS A 86 -21.94 5.21 10.23
CA HIS A 86 -22.36 6.10 11.32
C HIS A 86 -22.83 7.46 10.79
N LEU A 87 -22.05 8.07 9.89
CA LEU A 87 -22.39 9.33 9.25
C LEU A 87 -23.65 9.21 8.40
N ALA A 88 -23.78 8.14 7.60
CA ALA A 88 -24.97 7.94 6.77
C ALA A 88 -26.26 7.91 7.60
N ARG A 89 -26.22 7.19 8.74
CA ARG A 89 -27.34 7.15 9.70
C ARG A 89 -27.63 8.51 10.31
N ARG A 90 -26.59 9.25 10.69
CA ARG A 90 -26.71 10.58 11.29
C ARG A 90 -27.39 11.57 10.34
N GLU A 91 -27.02 11.52 9.05
CA GLU A 91 -27.54 12.42 8.02
C GLU A 91 -28.84 11.92 7.36
N GLY A 92 -29.30 10.71 7.69
CA GLY A 92 -30.51 10.14 7.09
C GLY A 92 -30.37 9.78 5.60
N VAL A 93 -29.16 9.46 5.15
CA VAL A 93 -28.86 9.08 3.75
C VAL A 93 -28.62 7.57 3.63
N PRO A 94 -28.63 6.99 2.41
CA PRO A 94 -28.34 5.57 2.21
C PRO A 94 -27.00 5.15 2.82
N LEU A 95 -26.96 3.92 3.35
CA LEU A 95 -25.74 3.35 3.91
C LEU A 95 -24.68 3.13 2.81
N PRO A 96 -23.38 3.23 3.14
CA PRO A 96 -22.34 2.91 2.18
C PRO A 96 -22.39 1.43 1.78
N VAL A 97 -22.08 1.13 0.52
CA VAL A 97 -22.00 -0.25 0.02
C VAL A 97 -20.56 -0.76 0.15
N PRO A 98 -20.26 -1.70 1.05
CA PRO A 98 -18.97 -2.37 1.07
C PRO A 98 -18.76 -3.20 -0.20
N VAL A 99 -17.55 -3.14 -0.75
CA VAL A 99 -17.11 -3.93 -1.91
C VAL A 99 -15.88 -4.74 -1.51
N THR A 100 -15.99 -6.06 -1.59
CA THR A 100 -14.95 -7.00 -1.14
C THR A 100 -14.48 -7.88 -2.29
N GLU A 101 -13.19 -7.86 -2.57
CA GLU A 101 -12.51 -8.87 -3.40
C GLU A 101 -12.44 -10.19 -2.62
N VAL A 102 -12.94 -11.28 -3.21
CA VAL A 102 -13.00 -12.61 -2.59
C VAL A 102 -12.08 -13.56 -3.35
N PHE A 103 -10.93 -13.90 -2.76
CA PHE A 103 -9.94 -14.78 -3.34
C PHE A 103 -10.25 -16.24 -3.00
N HIS A 104 -10.70 -17.02 -3.99
CA HIS A 104 -11.04 -18.42 -3.79
C HIS A 104 -9.80 -19.32 -3.76
N GLY A 105 -9.77 -20.32 -2.87
CA GLY A 105 -8.69 -21.30 -2.80
C GLY A 105 -7.37 -20.82 -2.19
N VAL A 106 -7.31 -19.58 -1.70
CA VAL A 106 -6.11 -19.01 -1.05
C VAL A 106 -6.38 -18.77 0.43
N GLU A 107 -6.05 -19.76 1.28
CA GLU A 107 -6.32 -19.69 2.73
C GLU A 107 -5.69 -18.46 3.41
N SER A 108 -4.51 -18.03 2.96
CA SER A 108 -3.82 -16.87 3.55
C SER A 108 -4.56 -15.54 3.36
N THR A 109 -5.54 -15.48 2.45
CA THR A 109 -6.38 -14.30 2.21
C THR A 109 -7.73 -14.35 2.91
N ASP A 110 -8.05 -15.44 3.62
CA ASP A 110 -9.36 -15.60 4.23
C ASP A 110 -9.56 -14.65 5.42
N GLU A 111 -10.32 -13.58 5.17
CA GLU A 111 -10.83 -12.66 6.19
C GLU A 111 -12.35 -12.81 6.40
N ALA A 112 -12.99 -13.88 5.90
CA ALA A 112 -14.45 -14.00 5.85
C ALA A 112 -15.11 -13.90 7.24
N ARG A 113 -14.46 -14.42 8.29
CA ARG A 113 -14.92 -14.26 9.68
C ARG A 113 -15.02 -12.78 10.08
N TRP A 114 -14.00 -11.99 9.76
CA TRP A 114 -13.94 -10.58 10.12
C TRP A 114 -14.84 -9.72 9.24
N GLN A 115 -14.94 -10.07 7.96
CA GLN A 115 -15.88 -9.45 7.03
C GLN A 115 -17.31 -9.60 7.55
N ARG A 116 -17.75 -10.83 7.84
CA ARG A 116 -19.09 -11.09 8.41
C ARG A 116 -19.31 -10.38 9.73
N LEU A 117 -18.35 -10.45 10.66
CA LEU A 117 -18.44 -9.77 11.95
C LEU A 117 -18.77 -8.28 11.78
N VAL A 118 -18.10 -7.57 10.88
CA VAL A 118 -18.33 -6.14 10.66
C VAL A 118 -19.64 -5.87 9.94
N ILE A 119 -19.96 -6.61 8.87
CA ILE A 119 -21.22 -6.44 8.13
C ILE A 119 -22.43 -6.65 9.05
N GLU A 120 -22.41 -7.72 9.85
CA GLU A 120 -23.46 -8.04 10.81
C GLU A 120 -23.53 -7.00 11.93
N HIS A 121 -22.38 -6.61 12.52
CA HIS A 121 -22.31 -5.60 13.58
C HIS A 121 -22.86 -4.24 13.12
N LEU A 122 -22.51 -3.84 11.90
CA LEU A 122 -22.99 -2.60 11.31
C LEU A 122 -24.40 -2.72 10.74
N GLY A 123 -25.00 -3.90 10.65
CA GLY A 123 -26.35 -4.10 10.10
C GLY A 123 -26.49 -3.69 8.64
N ILE A 124 -25.42 -3.82 7.85
CA ILE A 124 -25.41 -3.50 6.41
C ILE A 124 -26.00 -4.69 5.65
N ARG A 125 -26.92 -4.42 4.72
CA ARG A 125 -27.60 -5.44 3.92
C ARG A 125 -27.00 -5.58 2.53
N ASP A 126 -26.66 -4.47 1.91
CA ASP A 126 -26.06 -4.44 0.59
C ASP A 126 -24.55 -4.64 0.72
N TRP A 127 -24.04 -5.73 0.15
CA TRP A 127 -22.62 -6.05 0.17
C TRP A 127 -22.22 -6.68 -1.16
N ILE A 128 -21.37 -5.97 -1.90
CA ILE A 128 -20.85 -6.46 -3.19
C ILE A 128 -19.63 -7.33 -2.90
N ARG A 129 -19.67 -8.57 -3.37
CA ARG A 129 -18.58 -9.54 -3.26
C ARG A 129 -18.11 -9.87 -4.67
N LEU A 130 -16.92 -9.41 -5.00
CA LEU A 130 -16.30 -9.62 -6.31
C LEU A 130 -15.43 -10.88 -6.23
N PRO A 131 -15.82 -12.00 -6.86
CA PRO A 131 -14.95 -13.16 -6.93
C PRO A 131 -13.67 -12.78 -7.70
N VAL A 132 -12.53 -13.06 -7.09
CA VAL A 132 -11.21 -12.93 -7.69
C VAL A 132 -10.67 -14.34 -7.84
N ASP A 133 -10.96 -14.94 -8.99
CA ASP A 133 -10.44 -16.24 -9.37
C ASP A 133 -9.00 -16.08 -9.91
N ARG A 134 -8.69 -16.64 -11.07
CA ARG A 134 -7.35 -16.55 -11.71
C ARG A 134 -6.93 -15.11 -12.04
N ASP A 135 -7.87 -14.16 -12.03
CA ASP A 135 -7.66 -12.75 -12.39
C ASP A 135 -6.96 -11.92 -11.29
N GLY A 136 -6.72 -12.51 -10.11
CA GLY A 136 -5.95 -11.85 -9.04
C GLY A 136 -4.44 -11.78 -9.30
N ASP A 137 -3.92 -12.58 -10.24
CA ASP A 137 -2.50 -12.64 -10.55
C ASP A 137 -2.00 -11.34 -11.21
N LEU A 138 -0.81 -10.87 -10.84
CA LEU A 138 -0.20 -9.64 -11.36
C LEU A 138 0.11 -9.67 -12.86
N VAL A 139 0.09 -10.86 -13.48
CA VAL A 139 0.18 -11.06 -14.93
C VAL A 139 -0.93 -11.97 -15.48
N GLY A 140 -2.00 -12.18 -14.70
CA GLY A 140 -3.24 -12.81 -15.18
C GLY A 140 -3.97 -11.91 -16.17
N ASP A 141 -5.02 -12.41 -16.81
CA ASP A 141 -5.65 -11.76 -17.97
C ASP A 141 -6.11 -10.31 -17.70
N ALA A 142 -6.76 -10.07 -16.56
CA ALA A 142 -7.18 -8.73 -16.15
C ALA A 142 -5.99 -7.77 -15.95
N ALA A 143 -4.97 -8.22 -15.21
CA ALA A 143 -3.76 -7.44 -14.95
C ALA A 143 -2.95 -7.19 -16.23
N ALA A 144 -2.82 -8.20 -17.08
CA ALA A 144 -2.19 -8.14 -18.40
C ALA A 144 -2.88 -7.12 -19.31
N ALA A 145 -4.20 -7.13 -19.39
CA ALA A 145 -4.96 -6.15 -20.17
C ALA A 145 -4.74 -4.73 -19.64
N SER A 146 -4.77 -4.54 -18.33
CA SER A 146 -4.45 -3.28 -17.66
C SER A 146 -3.03 -2.81 -17.97
N LEU A 147 -2.06 -3.73 -17.89
CA LEU A 147 -0.64 -3.48 -18.12
C LEU A 147 -0.32 -3.12 -19.57
N LEU A 148 -0.97 -3.76 -20.54
CA LEU A 148 -0.85 -3.38 -21.96
C LEU A 148 -1.39 -1.98 -22.25
N ARG A 149 -2.49 -1.58 -21.60
CA ARG A 149 -3.07 -0.25 -21.77
C ARG A 149 -2.25 0.84 -21.09
N ARG A 150 -1.78 0.56 -19.87
CA ARG A 150 -1.22 1.58 -18.98
C ARG A 150 0.29 1.52 -18.88
N GLY A 151 0.96 0.46 -19.30
CA GLY A 151 2.39 0.23 -19.01
C GLY A 151 2.66 0.05 -17.51
N LEU A 152 3.94 0.06 -17.11
CA LEU A 152 4.33 -0.14 -15.71
C LEU A 152 3.92 1.01 -14.79
N LEU A 153 3.23 0.69 -13.70
CA LEU A 153 2.87 1.63 -12.64
C LEU A 153 3.80 1.47 -11.43
N SER A 154 3.82 2.46 -10.53
CA SER A 154 4.66 2.39 -9.32
C SER A 154 4.25 1.31 -8.31
N LEU A 155 2.98 0.87 -8.36
CA LEU A 155 2.42 -0.20 -7.54
C LEU A 155 1.81 -1.30 -8.44
N PRO A 156 2.43 -2.50 -8.51
CA PRO A 156 1.98 -3.58 -9.39
C PRO A 156 0.52 -4.01 -9.19
N ALA A 157 0.07 -4.04 -7.93
CA ALA A 157 -1.26 -4.48 -7.55
C ALA A 157 -2.38 -3.56 -8.07
N LEU A 158 -2.06 -2.33 -8.53
CA LEU A 158 -3.05 -1.46 -9.14
C LEU A 158 -3.59 -2.02 -10.46
N HIS A 159 -2.82 -2.88 -11.13
CA HIS A 159 -3.27 -3.54 -12.36
C HIS A 159 -4.43 -4.51 -12.13
N THR A 160 -4.69 -4.95 -10.89
CA THR A 160 -5.79 -5.87 -10.55
C THR A 160 -7.05 -5.14 -10.06
N LYS A 161 -7.07 -3.79 -10.07
CA LYS A 161 -8.15 -3.00 -9.44
C LYS A 161 -9.27 -2.56 -10.39
N ASP A 162 -9.21 -2.91 -11.67
CA ASP A 162 -10.23 -2.52 -12.64
C ASP A 162 -11.63 -3.04 -12.28
N ALA A 163 -11.76 -4.28 -11.78
CA ALA A 163 -13.05 -4.85 -11.38
C ALA A 163 -13.63 -4.14 -10.15
N LEU A 164 -12.79 -3.87 -9.14
CA LEU A 164 -13.16 -3.13 -7.94
C LEU A 164 -13.66 -1.72 -8.28
N LEU A 165 -12.93 -1.01 -9.14
CA LEU A 165 -13.29 0.35 -9.55
C LEU A 165 -14.53 0.37 -10.45
N SER A 166 -14.69 -0.62 -11.34
CA SER A 166 -15.88 -0.74 -12.17
C SER A 166 -17.17 -0.89 -11.35
N ALA A 167 -17.10 -1.55 -10.19
CA ALA A 167 -18.24 -1.69 -9.28
C ALA A 167 -18.70 -0.36 -8.66
N ALA A 168 -17.82 0.65 -8.58
CA ALA A 168 -18.10 1.97 -8.00
C ALA A 168 -18.29 3.08 -9.05
N ARG A 169 -18.41 2.72 -10.34
CA ARG A 169 -18.58 3.66 -11.45
C ARG A 169 -19.72 4.65 -11.20
N GLY A 170 -19.46 5.94 -11.48
CA GLY A 170 -20.42 7.02 -11.27
C GLY A 170 -20.65 7.38 -9.81
N GLY A 171 -19.71 7.01 -8.93
CA GLY A 171 -19.81 7.24 -7.49
C GLY A 171 -18.45 7.54 -6.88
N THR A 172 -18.39 7.39 -5.56
CA THR A 172 -17.16 7.60 -4.79
C THR A 172 -16.76 6.31 -4.09
N MET A 173 -15.48 5.97 -4.15
CA MET A 173 -14.90 4.83 -3.44
C MET A 173 -14.01 5.33 -2.30
N LEU A 174 -14.40 5.00 -1.07
CA LEU A 174 -13.55 5.15 0.10
C LEU A 174 -12.69 3.90 0.28
N THR A 175 -11.48 4.05 0.79
CA THR A 175 -10.60 2.92 1.10
C THR A 175 -9.98 3.05 2.48
N GLY A 176 -9.51 1.92 3.03
CA GLY A 176 -8.69 1.89 4.23
C GLY A 176 -7.19 2.08 3.99
N GLU A 177 -6.78 2.52 2.80
CA GLU A 177 -5.37 2.72 2.45
C GLU A 177 -4.69 3.73 3.38
N GLY A 178 -3.42 3.47 3.70
CA GLY A 178 -2.65 4.27 4.64
C GLY A 178 -2.91 3.97 6.11
N GLY A 179 -3.89 3.13 6.47
CA GLY A 179 -4.20 2.85 7.87
C GLY A 179 -3.07 2.15 8.62
N ASP A 180 -2.34 1.24 7.97
CA ASP A 180 -1.16 0.59 8.54
C ASP A 180 -0.06 1.59 8.85
N GLU A 181 0.22 2.47 7.88
CA GLU A 181 1.19 3.53 7.99
C GLU A 181 0.75 4.45 9.11
N VAL A 182 -0.41 5.09 9.03
CA VAL A 182 -0.88 6.19 9.88
C VAL A 182 -1.15 5.76 11.31
N LEU A 183 -1.77 4.60 11.51
CA LEU A 183 -2.15 4.10 12.83
C LEU A 183 -1.08 3.19 13.46
N GLY A 184 -0.03 2.86 12.69
CA GLY A 184 1.09 2.04 13.12
C GLY A 184 1.92 2.64 14.25
N ALA A 185 2.79 1.80 14.82
CA ALA A 185 3.80 2.27 15.75
C ALA A 185 4.80 3.19 15.03
N ARG A 186 5.29 4.20 15.74
CA ARG A 186 6.33 5.13 15.29
C ARG A 186 7.63 4.87 16.01
N ARG A 187 8.70 5.47 15.50
CA ARG A 187 10.00 5.50 16.18
C ARG A 187 9.91 5.92 17.65
N ILE A 188 9.04 6.87 18.02
CA ILE A 188 8.85 7.31 19.41
C ILE A 188 7.99 6.37 20.27
N THR A 189 7.19 5.49 19.66
CA THR A 189 6.23 4.64 20.40
C THR A 189 6.87 3.84 21.54
N PRO A 190 8.05 3.20 21.39
CA PRO A 190 8.72 2.53 22.52
C PRO A 190 8.98 3.45 23.71
N LEU A 191 9.44 4.68 23.47
CA LEU A 191 9.68 5.68 24.52
C LEU A 191 8.38 6.12 25.18
N THR A 192 7.32 6.33 24.39
CA THR A 192 5.99 6.64 24.89
C THR A 192 5.42 5.53 25.76
N LEU A 193 5.60 4.27 25.36
CA LEU A 193 5.23 3.11 26.18
C LEU A 193 6.03 3.06 27.47
N MET A 194 7.34 3.29 27.41
CA MET A 194 8.18 3.34 28.62
C MET A 194 7.72 4.43 29.60
N LEU A 195 7.32 5.61 29.11
CA LEU A 195 6.85 6.71 29.95
C LEU A 195 5.43 6.50 30.51
N ARG A 196 4.54 5.83 29.75
CA ARG A 196 3.13 5.69 30.10
C ARG A 196 2.79 4.36 30.78
N MET A 197 3.60 3.32 30.60
CA MET A 197 3.33 2.01 31.22
C MET A 197 3.85 1.96 32.66
N ARG A 198 2.96 1.57 33.59
CA ARG A 198 3.30 1.26 34.99
C ARG A 198 3.77 -0.20 35.18
N ARG A 199 4.34 -0.83 34.15
CA ARG A 199 4.75 -2.24 34.15
C ARG A 199 6.27 -2.37 34.03
N PRO A 200 6.87 -3.46 34.54
CA PRO A 200 8.31 -3.70 34.42
C PRO A 200 8.74 -3.73 32.95
N LEU A 201 9.87 -3.07 32.66
CA LEU A 201 10.38 -2.93 31.31
C LEU A 201 11.01 -4.24 30.84
N SER A 202 10.47 -4.82 29.78
CA SER A 202 11.09 -5.97 29.13
C SER A 202 12.41 -5.56 28.46
N ARG A 203 13.38 -6.50 28.38
CA ARG A 203 14.64 -6.28 27.63
C ARG A 203 14.39 -5.84 26.19
N ARG A 204 13.33 -6.37 25.55
CA ARG A 204 12.90 -6.00 24.20
C ARG A 204 12.50 -4.53 24.12
N LEU A 205 11.72 -4.03 25.09
CA LEU A 205 11.32 -2.62 25.12
C LEU A 205 12.51 -1.70 25.36
N VAL A 206 13.41 -2.05 26.29
CA VAL A 206 14.64 -1.27 26.54
C VAL A 206 15.48 -1.15 25.27
N ARG A 207 15.69 -2.25 24.54
CA ARG A 207 16.41 -2.24 23.26
C ARG A 207 15.68 -1.37 22.22
N ALA A 208 14.36 -1.45 22.14
CA ALA A 208 13.58 -0.61 21.24
C ALA A 208 13.73 0.88 21.58
N CYS A 209 13.64 1.26 22.86
CA CYS A 209 13.88 2.63 23.32
C CYS A 209 15.27 3.15 22.96
N ALA A 210 16.32 2.33 23.17
CA ALA A 210 17.67 2.69 22.80
C ALA A 210 17.80 2.95 21.28
N MET A 211 17.20 2.08 20.46
CA MET A 211 17.17 2.26 19.00
C MET A 211 16.36 3.48 18.55
N SER A 212 15.26 3.80 19.24
CA SER A 212 14.48 5.02 19.03
C SER A 212 15.32 6.28 19.24
N GLY A 213 16.14 6.31 20.29
CA GLY A 213 17.02 7.45 20.61
C GLY A 213 18.33 7.49 19.80
N ALA A 214 18.77 6.37 19.22
CA ALA A 214 20.05 6.26 18.52
C ALA A 214 20.16 7.27 17.36
N PRO A 215 21.36 7.80 17.04
CA PRO A 215 21.56 8.73 15.93
C PRO A 215 21.39 8.05 14.56
N ALA A 216 21.15 8.85 13.50
CA ALA A 216 20.83 8.33 12.17
C ALA A 216 21.88 7.35 11.60
N PRO A 217 23.20 7.56 11.75
CA PRO A 217 24.20 6.60 11.28
C PRO A 217 24.08 5.22 11.93
N VAL A 218 23.78 5.18 13.23
CA VAL A 218 23.60 3.92 13.97
C VAL A 218 22.34 3.21 13.49
N ARG A 219 21.21 3.92 13.36
CA ARG A 219 19.97 3.34 12.82
C ARG A 219 20.17 2.78 11.41
N ARG A 220 20.84 3.53 10.54
CA ARG A 220 21.18 3.07 9.18
C ARG A 220 22.03 1.80 9.19
N ALA A 221 23.00 1.69 10.09
CA ALA A 221 23.83 0.49 10.22
C ALA A 221 23.01 -0.72 10.68
N VAL A 222 22.12 -0.54 11.66
CA VAL A 222 21.24 -1.61 12.15
C VAL A 222 20.29 -2.09 11.06
N VAL A 223 19.55 -1.18 10.41
CA VAL A 223 18.63 -1.55 9.31
C VAL A 223 19.37 -2.28 8.19
N ARG A 224 20.53 -1.79 7.74
CA ARG A 224 21.34 -2.49 6.73
C ARG A 224 21.78 -3.89 7.15
N SER A 225 22.11 -4.08 8.43
CA SER A 225 22.51 -5.37 8.96
C SER A 225 21.33 -6.34 9.03
N GLU A 226 20.15 -5.86 9.45
CA GLU A 226 18.92 -6.64 9.51
C GLU A 226 18.49 -7.10 8.11
N LEU A 227 18.42 -6.18 7.13
CA LEU A 227 18.11 -6.51 5.74
C LEU A 227 19.09 -7.52 5.13
N ARG A 228 20.38 -7.43 5.48
CA ARG A 228 21.38 -8.42 5.05
C ARG A 228 21.10 -9.80 5.63
N ARG A 229 20.74 -9.88 6.90
CA ARG A 229 20.53 -11.14 7.63
C ARG A 229 19.27 -11.88 7.15
N THR A 230 18.23 -11.15 6.76
CA THR A 230 16.99 -11.75 6.26
C THR A 230 17.10 -12.23 4.82
N GLY A 231 18.22 -11.97 4.14
CA GLY A 231 18.33 -12.25 2.70
C GLY A 231 17.33 -11.43 1.88
N ASP A 232 16.96 -10.23 2.36
CA ASP A 232 16.02 -9.38 1.66
C ASP A 232 16.55 -9.08 0.24
N ARG A 233 15.67 -9.16 -0.75
CA ARG A 233 15.99 -8.98 -2.17
C ARG A 233 17.06 -9.93 -2.70
N ALA A 234 16.99 -11.22 -2.35
CA ALA A 234 17.96 -12.24 -2.79
C ALA A 234 18.18 -12.32 -4.32
N TRP A 235 17.22 -11.88 -5.14
CA TRP A 235 17.36 -11.82 -6.60
C TRP A 235 18.19 -10.64 -7.10
N MET A 236 18.51 -9.66 -6.26
CA MET A 236 19.34 -8.52 -6.68
C MET A 236 20.81 -8.92 -6.68
N ASN A 237 21.55 -8.46 -7.68
CA ASN A 237 23.00 -8.62 -7.68
C ASN A 237 23.62 -7.95 -6.44
N PRO A 238 24.77 -8.44 -5.92
CA PRO A 238 25.32 -7.97 -4.65
C PRO A 238 25.54 -6.46 -4.55
N GLU A 239 25.91 -5.80 -5.66
CA GLU A 239 26.08 -4.35 -5.71
C GLU A 239 24.75 -3.60 -5.65
N ALA A 240 23.80 -3.96 -6.50
CA ALA A 240 22.45 -3.39 -6.50
C ALA A 240 21.77 -3.59 -5.13
N ALA A 241 21.90 -4.77 -4.53
CA ALA A 241 21.42 -5.07 -3.18
C ALA A 241 22.09 -4.22 -2.09
N ARG A 242 23.38 -3.87 -2.22
CA ARG A 242 24.04 -2.92 -1.30
C ARG A 242 23.47 -1.52 -1.44
N THR A 243 23.24 -1.06 -2.67
CA THR A 243 22.63 0.24 -2.96
C THR A 243 21.21 0.31 -2.42
N HIS A 244 20.39 -0.72 -2.66
CA HIS A 244 19.02 -0.81 -2.14
C HIS A 244 18.98 -0.68 -0.63
N ARG A 245 19.79 -1.49 0.08
CA ARG A 245 19.87 -1.44 1.54
C ARG A 245 20.35 -0.08 2.06
N LYS A 246 21.27 0.58 1.35
CA LYS A 246 21.74 1.93 1.70
C LYS A 246 20.60 2.95 1.61
N LEU A 247 19.83 2.92 0.53
CA LEU A 247 18.71 3.84 0.29
C LEU A 247 17.55 3.58 1.26
N LEU A 248 17.11 2.33 1.39
CA LEU A 248 16.04 1.97 2.31
C LEU A 248 16.40 2.30 3.76
N ALA A 249 17.64 2.00 4.19
CA ALA A 249 18.08 2.39 5.52
C ALA A 249 18.15 3.92 5.71
N ALA A 250 18.43 4.68 4.65
CA ALA A 250 18.39 6.14 4.71
C ALA A 250 16.95 6.66 4.88
N ASP A 251 15.99 6.09 4.15
CA ASP A 251 14.56 6.40 4.25
C ASP A 251 14.02 6.07 5.66
N GLU A 252 14.26 4.87 6.17
CA GLU A 252 13.83 4.45 7.50
C GLU A 252 14.50 5.30 8.60
N ALA A 253 15.77 5.68 8.41
CA ALA A 253 16.44 6.58 9.33
C ALA A 253 16.00 8.05 9.17
N ALA A 254 15.26 8.42 8.12
CA ALA A 254 14.75 9.78 7.97
C ALA A 254 13.50 10.04 8.83
N GLU A 255 12.84 9.01 9.36
CA GLU A 255 11.66 9.16 10.22
C GLU A 255 11.98 10.10 11.41
N PRO A 256 11.26 11.23 11.53
CA PRO A 256 11.37 12.13 12.67
C PRO A 256 11.08 11.40 13.98
N LEU A 257 11.77 11.80 15.06
CA LEU A 257 11.46 11.25 16.37
C LEU A 257 10.11 11.78 16.90
N PRO A 258 9.79 13.08 16.90
CA PRO A 258 8.50 13.55 17.40
C PRO A 258 7.34 12.95 16.62
N TRP A 259 6.33 12.45 17.35
CA TRP A 259 5.24 11.69 16.73
C TRP A 259 4.46 12.51 15.68
N HIS A 260 4.14 13.77 15.98
CA HIS A 260 3.43 14.66 15.04
C HIS A 260 4.18 14.83 13.71
N GLN A 261 5.50 14.99 13.74
CA GLN A 261 6.32 15.06 12.53
C GLN A 261 6.36 13.71 11.81
N ALA A 262 6.44 12.60 12.54
CA ALA A 262 6.50 11.27 11.95
C ALA A 262 5.21 10.89 11.21
N VAL A 263 4.04 11.24 11.73
CA VAL A 263 2.76 11.05 11.03
C VAL A 263 2.70 11.89 9.76
N TRP A 264 3.07 13.16 9.85
CA TRP A 264 3.07 14.05 8.69
C TRP A 264 4.12 13.68 7.64
N TRP A 265 5.26 13.11 8.06
CA TRP A 265 6.31 12.62 7.18
C TRP A 265 5.85 11.49 6.26
N LEU A 266 4.88 10.66 6.67
CA LEU A 266 4.42 9.52 5.88
C LEU A 266 3.91 9.89 4.48
N LYS A 267 3.06 10.92 4.39
CA LYS A 267 2.53 11.39 3.09
C LYS A 267 3.61 11.96 2.17
N HIS A 268 4.78 12.28 2.72
CA HIS A 268 5.94 12.75 1.97
C HIS A 268 6.85 11.61 1.52
N ARG A 269 6.60 10.35 1.90
CA ARG A 269 7.30 9.22 1.29
C ARG A 269 6.93 9.15 -0.18
N ARG A 270 7.94 9.08 -1.06
CA ARG A 270 7.71 9.09 -2.51
C ARG A 270 6.86 7.90 -2.94
N ALA A 271 7.10 6.71 -2.37
CA ALA A 271 6.27 5.52 -2.64
C ALA A 271 4.77 5.75 -2.38
N VAL A 272 4.42 6.37 -1.24
CA VAL A 272 3.03 6.69 -0.90
C VAL A 272 2.47 7.69 -1.90
N HIS A 273 3.18 8.79 -2.15
CA HIS A 273 2.72 9.83 -3.07
C HIS A 273 2.46 9.31 -4.49
N LEU A 274 3.40 8.53 -5.06
CA LEU A 274 3.24 7.97 -6.40
C LEU A 274 2.10 6.95 -6.45
N GLY A 275 2.01 6.08 -5.44
CA GLY A 275 0.95 5.07 -5.35
C GLY A 275 -0.45 5.68 -5.33
N LEU A 276 -0.68 6.68 -4.48
CA LEU A 276 -1.97 7.37 -4.39
C LEU A 276 -2.32 8.10 -5.69
N ARG A 277 -1.33 8.78 -6.30
CA ARG A 277 -1.52 9.47 -7.57
C ARG A 277 -1.91 8.50 -8.67
N ASP A 278 -1.14 7.43 -8.86
CA ASP A 278 -1.42 6.43 -9.90
C ASP A 278 -2.80 5.78 -9.66
N TYR A 279 -3.17 5.51 -8.41
CA TYR A 279 -4.48 4.93 -8.09
C TYR A 279 -5.64 5.88 -8.41
N ALA A 280 -5.51 7.17 -8.06
CA ALA A 280 -6.51 8.19 -8.38
C ALA A 280 -6.69 8.34 -9.90
N LEU A 281 -5.60 8.25 -10.68
CA LEU A 281 -5.67 8.28 -12.14
C LEU A 281 -6.42 7.09 -12.72
N ILE A 282 -6.21 5.87 -12.21
CA ILE A 282 -6.96 4.69 -12.66
C ILE A 282 -8.43 4.84 -12.26
N ALA A 283 -8.73 5.30 -11.05
CA ALA A 283 -10.10 5.51 -10.60
C ALA A 283 -10.85 6.51 -11.51
N ALA A 284 -10.20 7.59 -11.92
CA ALA A 284 -10.77 8.57 -12.85
C ALA A 284 -11.12 7.94 -14.22
N GLU A 285 -10.35 6.97 -14.72
CA GLU A 285 -10.70 6.23 -15.95
C GLU A 285 -12.00 5.41 -15.81
N HIS A 286 -12.39 5.09 -14.58
CA HIS A 286 -13.62 4.37 -14.26
C HIS A 286 -14.77 5.28 -13.83
N ASP A 287 -14.60 6.60 -13.92
CA ASP A 287 -15.57 7.58 -13.41
C ASP A 287 -15.85 7.37 -11.90
N VAL A 288 -14.76 7.18 -11.14
CA VAL A 288 -14.79 7.00 -9.68
C VAL A 288 -14.00 8.11 -9.00
N ASP A 289 -14.64 8.82 -8.07
CA ASP A 289 -13.92 9.66 -7.12
C ASP A 289 -13.30 8.76 -6.03
N LEU A 290 -11.98 8.59 -6.05
CA LEU A 290 -11.28 7.74 -5.08
C LEU A 290 -10.76 8.58 -3.92
N ARG A 291 -11.12 8.19 -2.70
CA ARG A 291 -10.70 8.88 -1.47
C ARG A 291 -10.01 7.91 -0.50
N HIS A 292 -9.00 8.44 0.19
CA HIS A 292 -8.25 7.72 1.23
C HIS A 292 -8.34 8.51 2.55
N PRO A 293 -9.46 8.43 3.29
CA PRO A 293 -9.71 9.31 4.44
C PRO A 293 -8.63 9.25 5.52
N LEU A 294 -7.97 8.10 5.69
CA LEU A 294 -6.88 7.94 6.67
C LEU A 294 -5.59 8.68 6.25
N LEU A 295 -5.49 9.12 5.00
CA LEU A 295 -4.40 9.91 4.44
C LEU A 295 -4.84 11.34 4.08
N ASP A 296 -6.04 11.76 4.48
CA ASP A 296 -6.51 13.13 4.31
C ASP A 296 -5.66 14.12 5.10
N ASP A 297 -5.38 15.28 4.51
CA ASP A 297 -4.49 16.29 5.09
C ASP A 297 -5.03 16.86 6.40
N GLY A 298 -6.34 17.11 6.47
CA GLY A 298 -7.00 17.61 7.67
C GLY A 298 -6.99 16.56 8.78
N PHE A 299 -7.25 15.30 8.44
CA PHE A 299 -7.16 14.19 9.39
C PHE A 299 -5.73 14.01 9.92
N LEU A 300 -4.73 13.95 9.04
CA LEU A 300 -3.33 13.77 9.44
C LEU A 300 -2.82 14.93 10.28
N ALA A 301 -3.23 16.17 9.98
CA ALA A 301 -2.89 17.35 10.77
C ALA A 301 -3.53 17.31 12.17
N ALA A 302 -4.84 17.01 12.26
CA ALA A 302 -5.55 16.90 13.53
C ALA A 302 -4.97 15.76 14.38
N LEU A 303 -4.69 14.63 13.73
CA LEU A 303 -4.06 13.46 14.34
C LEU A 303 -2.68 13.83 14.89
N ALA A 304 -1.81 14.43 14.06
CA ALA A 304 -0.48 14.93 14.42
C ALA A 304 -0.54 15.87 15.64
N HIS A 305 -1.44 16.86 15.62
CA HIS A 305 -1.63 17.81 16.72
C HIS A 305 -2.04 17.10 18.02
N SER A 306 -3.05 16.24 17.96
CA SER A 306 -3.57 15.51 19.13
C SER A 306 -2.54 14.59 19.78
N GLY A 307 -1.72 13.89 18.99
CA GLY A 307 -0.64 13.07 19.54
C GLY A 307 0.57 13.88 20.01
N GLY A 308 0.77 15.09 19.49
CA GLY A 308 1.87 15.97 19.88
C GLY A 308 3.25 15.31 19.74
N ARG A 309 4.14 15.53 20.71
CA ARG A 309 5.50 14.96 20.66
C ARG A 309 5.53 13.45 20.89
N TRP A 310 4.66 12.93 21.76
CA TRP A 310 4.73 11.57 22.28
C TRP A 310 3.79 10.59 21.58
N GLY A 311 2.73 11.07 20.94
CA GLY A 311 1.76 10.22 20.25
C GLY A 311 0.97 9.31 21.19
N PHE A 312 0.67 8.12 20.67
CA PHE A 312 -0.22 7.14 21.29
C PHE A 312 0.52 5.87 21.72
N ALA A 313 -0.11 5.09 22.60
CA ALA A 313 0.41 3.82 23.12
C ALA A 313 0.26 2.65 22.13
N GLY A 314 0.54 2.91 20.86
CA GLY A 314 0.42 1.94 19.77
C GLY A 314 -0.97 1.87 19.11
N ARG A 315 -1.07 1.01 18.10
CA ARG A 315 -2.19 0.97 17.17
C ARG A 315 -3.54 0.66 17.83
N THR A 316 -3.61 -0.35 18.69
CA THR A 316 -4.87 -0.71 19.37
C THR A 316 -5.39 0.42 20.25
N ALA A 317 -4.50 1.14 20.94
CA ALA A 317 -4.91 2.29 21.75
C ALA A 317 -5.49 3.40 20.87
N LEU A 318 -4.83 3.71 19.75
CA LEU A 318 -5.32 4.70 18.80
C LEU A 318 -6.65 4.28 18.14
N MET A 319 -6.76 3.02 17.72
CA MET A 319 -8.01 2.45 17.19
C MET A 319 -9.17 2.58 18.18
N ARG A 320 -8.94 2.33 19.48
CA ARG A 320 -9.96 2.50 20.52
C ARG A 320 -10.34 3.96 20.74
N ILE A 321 -9.35 4.86 20.76
CA ILE A 321 -9.61 6.30 20.89
C ILE A 321 -10.52 6.80 19.76
N LEU A 322 -10.32 6.28 18.55
CA LEU A 322 -11.03 6.75 17.37
C LEU A 322 -12.35 5.99 17.10
N PHE A 323 -12.46 4.72 17.48
CA PHE A 323 -13.52 3.82 16.98
C PHE A 323 -14.09 2.83 18.01
N ALA A 324 -13.81 2.98 19.31
CA ALA A 324 -14.36 2.05 20.33
C ALA A 324 -15.89 2.08 20.43
N ASP A 325 -16.51 3.17 20.01
CA ASP A 325 -17.96 3.36 19.93
C ASP A 325 -18.59 2.76 18.66
N LEU A 326 -17.78 2.45 17.64
CA LEU A 326 -18.26 2.03 16.32
C LEU A 326 -17.97 0.58 15.94
N LEU A 327 -17.01 -0.07 16.61
CA LEU A 327 -16.51 -1.38 16.22
C LEU A 327 -16.33 -2.30 17.44
N PRO A 328 -16.50 -3.63 17.26
CA PRO A 328 -16.31 -4.58 18.34
C PRO A 328 -14.83 -4.61 18.77
N ASP A 329 -14.60 -4.63 20.07
CA ASP A 329 -13.25 -4.59 20.64
C ASP A 329 -12.36 -5.78 20.21
N GLU A 330 -12.98 -6.92 19.84
CA GLU A 330 -12.26 -8.06 19.25
C GLU A 330 -11.53 -7.65 17.95
N LEU A 331 -12.20 -6.91 17.07
CA LEU A 331 -11.60 -6.43 15.82
C LEU A 331 -10.50 -5.40 16.09
N LEU A 332 -10.73 -4.47 17.04
CA LEU A 332 -9.76 -3.42 17.39
C LEU A 332 -8.44 -4.00 17.94
N ARG A 333 -8.53 -5.12 18.67
CA ARG A 333 -7.38 -5.85 19.24
C ARG A 333 -6.72 -6.85 18.29
N ARG A 334 -7.33 -7.16 17.14
CA ARG A 334 -6.78 -8.15 16.20
C ARG A 334 -5.35 -7.80 15.80
N SER A 335 -4.48 -8.80 15.87
CA SER A 335 -3.07 -8.72 15.42
C SER A 335 -2.82 -9.47 14.11
N SER A 336 -3.70 -10.39 13.72
CA SER A 336 -3.62 -11.11 12.45
C SER A 336 -4.03 -10.22 11.26
N LYS A 337 -3.50 -10.53 10.09
CA LYS A 337 -3.83 -9.92 8.80
C LYS A 337 -3.67 -10.95 7.70
N ALA A 338 -4.55 -10.93 6.71
CA ALA A 338 -4.37 -11.71 5.50
C ALA A 338 -3.05 -11.35 4.80
N SER A 339 -2.44 -12.34 4.15
CA SER A 339 -1.37 -12.13 3.17
C SER A 339 -1.88 -12.49 1.79
N PHE A 340 -1.66 -11.57 0.84
CA PHE A 340 -2.09 -11.66 -0.54
C PHE A 340 -0.97 -12.11 -1.49
N ASP A 341 0.20 -12.48 -0.97
CA ASP A 341 1.35 -12.78 -1.82
C ASP A 341 1.06 -13.90 -2.83
N ARG A 342 0.39 -14.97 -2.37
CA ARG A 342 -0.03 -16.10 -3.23
C ARG A 342 -1.20 -15.76 -4.15
N ALA A 343 -2.05 -14.83 -3.75
CA ALA A 343 -3.16 -14.39 -4.60
C ALA A 343 -2.64 -13.56 -5.77
N TYR A 344 -1.64 -12.71 -5.53
CA TYR A 344 -1.01 -11.87 -6.56
C TYR A 344 0.00 -12.64 -7.43
N MET A 345 0.54 -13.74 -6.94
CA MET A 345 1.55 -14.54 -7.65
C MET A 345 1.15 -16.01 -7.66
N SER A 346 0.30 -16.36 -8.60
CA SER A 346 -0.41 -17.64 -8.71
C SER A 346 0.06 -18.44 -9.94
N ASP A 347 -0.85 -19.20 -10.56
CA ASP A 347 -0.55 -20.08 -11.69
C ASP A 347 -0.07 -19.32 -12.93
N ALA A 348 -0.64 -18.14 -13.24
CA ALA A 348 -0.22 -17.35 -14.39
C ALA A 348 1.23 -16.86 -14.24
N THR A 349 1.60 -16.40 -13.04
CA THR A 349 3.00 -16.09 -12.70
C THR A 349 3.91 -17.31 -12.90
N ARG A 350 3.51 -18.50 -12.43
CA ARG A 350 4.32 -19.73 -12.57
C ARG A 350 4.45 -20.16 -14.02
N GLU A 351 3.36 -20.11 -14.79
CA GLU A 351 3.35 -20.43 -16.21
C GLU A 351 4.31 -19.54 -16.97
N PHE A 352 4.20 -18.22 -16.79
CA PHE A 352 5.14 -17.26 -17.37
C PHE A 352 6.58 -17.55 -16.96
N ALA A 353 6.85 -17.76 -15.67
CA ALA A 353 8.18 -18.02 -15.16
C ALA A 353 8.80 -19.32 -15.69
N ARG A 354 8.01 -20.32 -16.09
CA ARG A 354 8.54 -21.59 -16.66
C ARG A 354 9.17 -21.41 -18.03
N SER A 355 8.68 -20.48 -18.86
CA SER A 355 9.24 -20.23 -20.19
C SER A 355 10.09 -18.96 -20.28
N TRP A 356 10.10 -18.13 -19.23
CA TRP A 356 10.85 -16.88 -19.22
C TRP A 356 12.37 -17.08 -19.25
N ASP A 357 13.04 -16.30 -20.10
CA ASP A 357 14.46 -16.39 -20.45
C ASP A 357 15.33 -15.27 -19.87
N GLY A 358 14.71 -14.33 -19.15
CA GLY A 358 15.40 -13.14 -18.63
C GLY A 358 15.08 -11.84 -19.35
N LEU A 359 14.32 -11.86 -20.45
CA LEU A 359 13.96 -10.65 -21.17
C LEU A 359 13.16 -9.67 -20.30
N GLY A 360 13.44 -8.37 -20.41
CA GLY A 360 12.71 -7.30 -19.72
C GLY A 360 13.20 -6.96 -18.31
N VAL A 361 14.34 -7.50 -17.90
CA VAL A 361 15.05 -7.09 -16.68
C VAL A 361 16.51 -6.76 -16.99
N ASP A 362 17.13 -5.88 -16.20
CA ASP A 362 18.55 -5.56 -16.32
C ASP A 362 19.41 -6.61 -15.58
N PRO A 363 20.19 -7.45 -16.28
CA PRO A 363 20.99 -8.49 -15.66
C PRO A 363 22.17 -7.94 -14.84
N THR A 364 22.50 -6.66 -14.97
CA THR A 364 23.50 -5.99 -14.10
C THR A 364 22.93 -5.66 -12.72
N LEU A 365 21.61 -5.54 -12.60
CA LEU A 365 20.90 -5.28 -11.34
C LEU A 365 20.30 -6.55 -10.72
N VAL A 366 19.94 -7.53 -11.54
CA VAL A 366 19.14 -8.70 -11.17
C VAL A 366 19.84 -10.00 -11.56
N ASP A 367 19.88 -10.94 -10.62
CA ASP A 367 20.14 -12.35 -10.89
C ASP A 367 18.85 -13.00 -11.41
N VAL A 368 18.80 -13.16 -12.74
CA VAL A 368 17.65 -13.71 -13.47
C VAL A 368 17.28 -15.12 -13.00
N ALA A 369 18.29 -15.96 -12.74
CA ALA A 369 18.06 -17.34 -12.33
C ALA A 369 17.43 -17.41 -10.93
N THR A 370 17.98 -16.62 -9.99
CA THR A 370 17.44 -16.53 -8.64
C THR A 370 16.04 -15.92 -8.62
N LEU A 371 15.78 -14.89 -9.44
CA LEU A 371 14.44 -14.31 -9.57
C LEU A 371 13.41 -15.33 -10.07
N ARG A 372 13.73 -16.03 -11.17
CA ARG A 372 12.86 -17.06 -11.76
C ARG A 372 12.58 -18.19 -10.78
N ALA A 373 13.59 -18.65 -10.05
CA ALA A 373 13.42 -19.64 -8.99
C ALA A 373 12.49 -19.13 -7.87
N GLY A 374 12.60 -17.85 -7.49
CA GLY A 374 11.70 -17.20 -6.54
C GLY A 374 10.24 -17.21 -6.98
N TRP A 375 9.96 -16.89 -8.25
CA TRP A 375 8.61 -16.93 -8.82
C TRP A 375 8.02 -18.35 -8.91
N LEU A 376 8.87 -19.35 -9.10
CA LEU A 376 8.46 -20.76 -9.15
C LEU A 376 8.31 -21.40 -7.75
N SER A 377 8.76 -20.72 -6.68
CA SER A 377 8.69 -21.24 -5.31
C SER A 377 7.26 -21.31 -4.76
N ASP A 378 7.04 -22.02 -3.66
CA ASP A 378 5.72 -22.07 -2.98
C ASP A 378 5.32 -20.76 -2.29
N ARG A 379 6.26 -19.83 -2.13
CA ARG A 379 6.08 -18.55 -1.46
C ARG A 379 6.76 -17.45 -2.27
N PRO A 380 6.24 -17.15 -3.47
CA PRO A 380 6.77 -16.06 -4.28
C PRO A 380 6.63 -14.74 -3.54
N ALA A 381 7.62 -13.86 -3.68
CA ALA A 381 7.63 -12.58 -3.00
C ALA A 381 6.90 -11.52 -3.83
N ALA A 382 5.70 -11.11 -3.43
CA ALA A 382 4.87 -10.11 -4.13
C ALA A 382 5.60 -8.80 -4.41
N VAL A 383 6.60 -8.49 -3.59
CA VAL A 383 7.46 -7.33 -3.74
C VAL A 383 8.35 -7.37 -5.01
N THR A 384 8.37 -8.49 -5.75
CA THR A 384 8.96 -8.62 -7.10
C THR A 384 7.97 -8.28 -8.22
N GLY A 385 6.75 -7.84 -7.91
CA GLY A 385 5.70 -7.59 -8.89
C GLY A 385 6.09 -6.62 -10.01
N LEU A 386 6.90 -5.58 -9.72
CA LEU A 386 7.39 -4.66 -10.76
C LEU A 386 8.29 -5.37 -11.78
N LEU A 387 9.19 -6.25 -11.31
CA LEU A 387 10.04 -7.05 -12.17
C LEU A 387 9.22 -8.03 -13.01
N LEU A 388 8.23 -8.67 -12.40
CA LEU A 388 7.35 -9.62 -13.07
C LEU A 388 6.59 -8.94 -14.23
N GLN A 389 5.97 -7.79 -13.96
CA GLN A 389 5.24 -7.05 -14.98
C GLN A 389 6.17 -6.47 -16.06
N SER A 390 7.38 -6.03 -15.68
CA SER A 390 8.39 -5.54 -16.63
C SER A 390 8.83 -6.65 -17.60
N ALA A 391 9.16 -7.82 -17.05
CA ALA A 391 9.52 -9.00 -17.81
C ALA A 391 8.39 -9.41 -18.76
N TRP A 392 7.16 -9.50 -18.24
CA TRP A 392 5.99 -9.89 -19.02
C TRP A 392 5.74 -8.94 -20.20
N LEU A 393 5.78 -7.62 -19.97
CA LEU A 393 5.58 -6.62 -21.03
C LEU A 393 6.61 -6.73 -22.15
N ALA A 394 7.87 -6.97 -21.79
CA ALA A 394 8.95 -7.10 -22.77
C ALA A 394 8.72 -8.29 -23.70
N THR A 395 8.30 -9.45 -23.17
CA THR A 395 8.01 -10.65 -23.98
C THR A 395 6.85 -10.47 -24.97
N ARG A 396 5.88 -9.61 -24.66
CA ARG A 396 4.72 -9.32 -25.53
C ARG A 396 5.02 -8.28 -26.61
N THR A 397 6.02 -7.44 -26.39
CA THR A 397 6.37 -6.37 -27.34
C THR A 397 7.21 -6.90 -28.50
N GLU A 398 8.04 -7.93 -28.28
CA GLU A 398 8.84 -8.57 -29.33
C GLU A 398 8.03 -9.48 -30.27
N THR A 399 6.87 -9.95 -29.83
CA THR A 399 6.03 -10.91 -30.56
C THR A 399 5.07 -10.26 -31.56
N VAL A 400 5.09 -8.94 -31.77
CA VAL A 400 4.33 -8.25 -32.83
C VAL A 400 5.16 -8.23 -34.11
N PRO A 401 4.89 -9.09 -35.11
CA PRO A 401 5.64 -9.09 -36.37
C PRO A 401 5.29 -7.82 -37.15
N GLY A 402 6.29 -7.00 -37.47
CA GLY A 402 6.13 -5.85 -38.37
C GLY A 402 6.31 -4.45 -37.77
N ARG A 403 6.72 -4.30 -36.50
CA ARG A 403 7.25 -3.01 -36.02
C ARG A 403 8.75 -2.88 -36.40
N PRO A 404 9.14 -1.90 -37.23
CA PRO A 404 10.55 -1.70 -37.57
C PRO A 404 11.36 -1.31 -36.32
N ARG A 405 12.58 -1.89 -36.25
CA ARG A 405 13.53 -1.75 -35.13
C ARG A 405 14.14 -0.36 -34.98
#